data_AF-A0A8B6HKK9-F1
#
_entry.id   AF-A0A8B6HKK9-F1
#
_cell.length_a   1.000
_cell.length_b   1.000
_cell.length_c   1.000
_cell.angle_alpha   90.00
_cell.angle_beta   90.00
_cell.angle_gamma   90.00
#
_symmetry.space_group_name_H-M   'P 1'
#
loop_
_entity.id
_entity.type
_entity.pdbx_description
1 polymer ?
#
loop_
_entity_poly.entity_id
_entity_poly.type
_entity_poly.pdbx_seq_one_letter_code
_entity_poly.pdbx_strand_id
1 'polypeptide(L)'
;MASSVVGIVWCTNYHLRRNTTCTKSYDCTFTAPCCRDAHNRTLTNQEHLVPRLDRSNGTCFSALGKKYDLCDSYCGCESGYQCYSPMAGIELPTRCYNATWVDQQQHKWSNCHGHRCLYPPK
;
A
#
# COMPACT_ATOMS: atom_id res chain seq x y z
N MET A 1 16.09 44.74 -28.79
CA MET A 1 14.92 44.40 -27.95
C MET A 1 14.60 42.94 -28.22
N ALA A 2 14.95 42.06 -27.29
CA ALA A 2 14.81 40.62 -27.43
C ALA A 2 13.46 40.18 -26.87
N SER A 3 12.64 39.48 -27.67
CA SER A 3 11.41 38.84 -27.21
C SER A 3 11.63 37.33 -27.19
N SER A 4 11.52 36.79 -25.97
CA SER A 4 11.84 35.41 -25.60
C SER A 4 10.85 34.37 -26.13
N VAL A 5 11.43 33.19 -26.32
CA VAL A 5 10.87 31.92 -26.77
C VAL A 5 9.76 31.41 -25.84
N VAL A 6 8.59 31.09 -26.39
CA VAL A 6 7.54 30.31 -25.70
C VAL A 6 7.88 28.83 -25.84
N GLY A 7 8.50 28.27 -24.81
CA GLY A 7 8.71 26.83 -24.68
C GLY A 7 7.46 26.15 -24.13
N ILE A 8 6.75 25.40 -24.98
CA ILE A 8 5.67 24.51 -24.58
C ILE A 8 6.31 23.32 -23.87
N VAL A 9 6.27 23.29 -22.54
CA VAL A 9 6.68 22.13 -21.74
C VAL A 9 5.57 21.08 -21.84
N TRP A 10 5.85 20.03 -22.61
CA TRP A 10 5.05 18.82 -22.65
C TRP A 10 5.20 18.08 -21.31
N CYS A 11 4.19 18.17 -20.44
CA CYS A 11 4.10 17.34 -19.24
C CYS A 11 3.60 15.94 -19.60
N THR A 12 4.43 15.13 -20.26
CA THR A 12 4.24 13.67 -20.31
C THR A 12 4.64 13.07 -18.96
N ASN A 13 3.65 12.56 -18.21
CA ASN A 13 3.82 11.64 -17.08
C ASN A 13 4.83 12.05 -15.99
N TYR A 14 4.61 13.18 -15.33
CA TYR A 14 5.20 13.40 -14.01
C TYR A 14 4.40 12.61 -12.96
N HIS A 15 4.83 11.37 -12.70
CA HIS A 15 4.67 10.81 -11.36
C HIS A 15 5.23 11.84 -10.39
N LEU A 16 4.35 12.51 -9.63
CA LEU A 16 4.67 13.46 -8.58
C LEU A 16 5.51 12.77 -7.49
N ARG A 17 6.81 12.58 -7.76
CA ARG A 17 7.83 12.27 -6.76
C ARG A 17 8.06 13.55 -5.97
N ARG A 18 7.35 13.74 -4.85
CA ARG A 18 7.95 14.57 -3.79
C ARG A 18 9.06 13.72 -3.20
N ASN A 19 10.31 14.16 -3.35
CA ASN A 19 11.52 13.53 -2.78
C ASN A 19 11.53 13.60 -1.24
N THR A 20 10.42 13.26 -0.58
CA THR A 20 10.38 13.06 0.85
C THR A 20 10.80 11.62 1.10
N THR A 21 12.03 11.46 1.59
CA THR A 21 12.52 10.17 2.04
C THR A 21 11.67 9.71 3.21
N CYS A 22 11.21 8.49 3.16
CA CYS A 22 10.40 7.88 4.21
C CYS A 22 11.03 6.55 4.60
N THR A 23 10.85 6.15 5.84
CA THR A 23 11.16 4.80 6.27
C THR A 23 9.90 3.94 6.29
N LYS A 24 8.74 4.60 6.49
CA LYS A 24 7.43 3.98 6.63
C LYS A 24 6.34 4.88 6.04
N SER A 25 5.16 4.31 5.80
CA SER A 25 4.03 5.04 5.20
C SER A 25 3.47 6.16 6.09
N TYR A 26 3.66 6.13 7.42
CA TYR A 26 3.27 7.27 8.28
C TYR A 26 4.19 8.50 8.13
N ASP A 27 5.42 8.34 7.63
CA ASP A 27 6.34 9.47 7.39
C ASP A 27 5.83 10.36 6.24
N CYS A 28 4.84 9.87 5.50
CA CYS A 28 4.32 10.49 4.31
C CYS A 28 3.06 11.31 4.54
N THR A 29 2.87 12.35 3.73
CA THR A 29 1.66 13.18 3.76
C THR A 29 0.47 12.50 3.08
N PHE A 30 -0.75 12.96 3.37
CA PHE A 30 -1.98 12.48 2.73
C PHE A 30 -1.98 12.54 1.19
N THR A 31 -1.21 13.45 0.59
CA THR A 31 -1.09 13.55 -0.89
C THR A 31 -0.18 12.50 -1.50
N ALA A 32 0.65 11.85 -0.69
CA ALA A 32 1.60 10.83 -1.13
C ALA A 32 1.73 9.71 -0.08
N PRO A 33 0.65 9.03 0.29
CA PRO A 33 0.57 8.31 1.56
C PRO A 33 1.36 6.99 1.60
N CYS A 34 1.87 6.53 0.45
CA CYS A 34 2.57 5.25 0.36
C CYS A 34 4.08 5.46 0.31
N CYS A 35 4.79 4.91 1.29
CA CYS A 35 6.25 4.86 1.23
C CYS A 35 6.68 3.66 0.38
N ARG A 36 7.54 3.85 -0.63
CA ARG A 36 8.07 2.74 -1.44
C ARG A 36 9.59 2.79 -1.58
N ASP A 37 10.21 1.62 -1.60
CA ASP A 37 11.64 1.49 -1.84
C ASP A 37 12.03 1.62 -3.33
N ALA A 38 13.33 1.50 -3.64
CA ALA A 38 13.85 1.53 -5.01
C ALA A 38 13.30 0.42 -5.92
N HIS A 39 12.76 -0.66 -5.34
CA HIS A 39 12.15 -1.79 -6.05
C HIS A 39 10.62 -1.65 -6.16
N ASN A 40 10.08 -0.46 -5.85
CA ASN A 40 8.66 -0.15 -5.87
C ASN A 40 7.82 -0.98 -4.88
N ARG A 41 8.45 -1.52 -3.83
CA ARG A 41 7.80 -2.26 -2.75
C ARG A 41 7.32 -1.30 -1.68
N THR A 42 6.07 -1.41 -1.26
CA THR A 42 5.52 -0.58 -0.19
C THR A 42 6.16 -0.93 1.15
N LEU A 43 6.61 0.10 1.87
CA LEU A 43 7.13 0.03 3.23
C LEU A 43 6.02 0.42 4.20
N THR A 44 5.54 -0.55 4.97
CA THR A 44 4.44 -0.37 5.93
C THR A 44 4.91 -0.50 7.36
N ASN A 45 4.04 -0.13 8.29
CA ASN A 45 4.29 -0.23 9.74
C ASN A 45 4.23 -1.66 10.31
N GLN A 46 4.10 -2.68 9.47
CA GLN A 46 3.95 -4.05 9.94
C GLN A 46 5.32 -4.65 10.28
N GLU A 47 5.81 -4.27 11.46
CA GLU A 47 7.14 -4.64 11.98
C GLU A 47 7.29 -6.12 12.36
N HIS A 48 6.20 -6.87 12.48
CA HIS A 48 6.25 -8.18 13.13
C HIS A 48 6.48 -9.40 12.22
N LEU A 49 6.20 -9.36 10.91
CA LEU A 49 6.22 -10.60 10.09
C LEU A 49 6.84 -10.49 8.72
N VAL A 50 7.07 -9.27 8.24
CA VAL A 50 7.88 -9.13 7.04
C VAL A 50 9.32 -9.24 7.52
N PRO A 51 10.13 -10.19 7.03
CA PRO A 51 11.54 -10.27 7.40
C PRO A 51 12.11 -8.89 7.17
N ARG A 52 12.62 -8.28 8.27
CA ARG A 52 13.15 -6.92 8.38
C ARG A 52 13.51 -6.39 7.00
N LEU A 53 12.59 -5.63 6.38
CA LEU A 53 12.95 -4.79 5.25
C LEU A 53 13.84 -3.70 5.86
N ASP A 54 15.11 -4.06 5.99
CA ASP A 54 16.20 -3.33 6.60
C ASP A 54 16.08 -1.86 6.25
N ARG A 55 15.74 -1.02 7.25
CA ARG A 55 15.86 0.46 7.24
C ARG A 55 15.89 1.06 5.83
N SER A 56 14.93 0.67 5.01
CA SER A 56 15.04 0.93 3.58
C SER A 56 14.52 2.33 3.42
N ASN A 57 15.41 3.26 3.09
CA ASN A 57 14.98 4.60 2.75
C ASN A 57 14.14 4.47 1.47
N GLY A 58 12.83 4.63 1.64
CA GLY A 58 11.87 4.76 0.57
C GLY A 58 11.63 6.22 0.21
N THR A 59 10.75 6.43 -0.74
CA THR A 59 10.21 7.73 -1.11
C THR A 59 8.70 7.68 -1.02
N CYS A 60 8.08 8.79 -0.65
CA CYS A 60 6.62 8.90 -0.63
C CYS A 60 6.05 8.98 -2.05
N PHE A 61 5.01 8.20 -2.32
CA PHE A 61 4.30 8.15 -3.60
C PHE A 61 2.81 8.39 -3.41
N SER A 62 2.21 9.13 -4.34
CA SER A 62 0.75 9.30 -4.47
C SER A 62 0.04 8.07 -5.03
N ALA A 63 0.79 7.15 -5.64
CA ALA A 63 0.24 5.91 -6.17
C ALA A 63 -0.08 4.92 -5.04
N LEU A 64 -1.36 4.58 -4.91
CA LEU A 64 -1.88 3.60 -3.96
C LEU A 64 -1.38 2.18 -4.27
N GLY A 65 -1.48 1.28 -3.29
CA GLY A 65 -1.09 -0.12 -3.42
C GLY A 65 -1.92 -0.86 -4.48
N LYS A 66 -1.26 -1.67 -5.31
CA LYS A 66 -1.90 -2.54 -6.31
C LYS A 66 -2.27 -3.89 -5.70
N LYS A 67 -2.93 -4.75 -6.47
CA LYS A 67 -3.21 -6.14 -6.06
C LYS A 67 -1.98 -6.82 -5.45
N TYR A 68 -2.13 -7.34 -4.22
CA TYR A 68 -1.13 -8.01 -3.40
C TYR A 68 0.04 -7.14 -2.88
N ASP A 69 0.05 -5.84 -3.17
CA ASP A 69 0.95 -4.90 -2.49
C ASP A 69 0.62 -4.84 -1.00
N LEU A 70 1.64 -4.55 -0.19
CA LEU A 70 1.46 -4.23 1.23
C LEU A 70 0.68 -2.93 1.36
N CYS A 71 -0.23 -2.90 2.32
CA CYS A 71 -1.05 -1.74 2.64
C CYS A 71 -1.18 -1.61 4.16
N ASP A 72 -1.48 -0.40 4.62
CA ASP A 72 -1.74 -0.12 6.02
C ASP A 72 -2.78 1.01 6.16
N SER A 73 -2.93 1.55 7.37
CA SER A 73 -3.87 2.65 7.63
C SER A 73 -3.52 3.96 6.91
N TYR A 74 -2.29 4.10 6.42
CA TYR A 74 -1.82 5.28 5.69
C TYR A 74 -1.81 4.99 4.19
N CYS A 75 -1.11 3.94 3.77
CA CYS A 75 -1.06 3.50 2.39
C CYS A 75 -2.25 2.60 2.04
N GLY A 76 -3.27 3.21 1.44
CA GLY A 76 -4.45 2.51 0.92
C GLY A 76 -4.20 1.76 -0.40
N CYS A 77 -5.24 1.08 -0.86
CA CYS A 77 -5.25 0.32 -2.11
C CYS A 77 -5.93 1.10 -3.24
N GLU A 78 -5.56 0.79 -4.49
CA GLU A 78 -6.23 1.33 -5.68
C GLU A 78 -7.71 0.89 -5.76
N SER A 79 -8.50 1.59 -6.57
CA SER A 79 -9.94 1.31 -6.71
C SER A 79 -10.21 -0.14 -7.11
N GLY A 80 -11.19 -0.78 -6.46
CA GLY A 80 -11.50 -2.20 -6.66
C GLY A 80 -10.72 -3.14 -5.74
N TYR A 81 -9.79 -2.60 -4.95
CA TYR A 81 -9.06 -3.35 -3.93
C TYR A 81 -9.28 -2.77 -2.54
N GLN A 82 -9.18 -3.63 -1.54
CA GLN A 82 -9.29 -3.29 -0.14
C GLN A 82 -8.15 -3.92 0.65
N CYS A 83 -7.67 -3.16 1.62
CA CYS A 83 -6.61 -3.59 2.51
C CYS A 83 -7.18 -4.65 3.47
N TYR A 84 -6.68 -5.87 3.41
CA TYR A 84 -7.18 -6.98 4.22
C TYR A 84 -6.04 -7.78 4.84
N SER A 85 -6.18 -8.03 6.14
CA SER A 85 -5.29 -8.90 6.91
C SER A 85 -5.98 -10.25 7.04
N PRO A 86 -5.38 -11.33 6.50
CA PRO A 86 -5.94 -12.65 6.68
C PRO A 86 -6.06 -12.98 8.17
N MET A 87 -7.23 -13.49 8.59
CA MET A 87 -7.40 -14.07 9.91
C MET A 87 -6.72 -15.44 9.96
N ALA A 88 -5.41 -15.37 10.14
CA ALA A 88 -4.58 -16.46 10.62
C ALA A 88 -4.40 -16.21 12.12
N GLY A 89 -4.45 -17.23 12.97
CA GLY A 89 -3.98 -17.13 14.37
C GLY A 89 -2.48 -16.77 14.54
N ILE A 90 -1.83 -16.32 13.46
CA ILE A 90 -0.56 -15.61 13.42
C ILE A 90 -0.88 -14.27 12.76
N GLU A 91 -0.31 -13.19 13.28
CA GLU A 91 -0.35 -11.92 12.57
C GLU A 91 0.20 -12.17 11.14
N LEU A 92 -0.42 -11.63 10.10
CA LEU A 92 0.09 -11.70 8.71
C LEU A 92 0.10 -10.28 8.14
N PRO A 93 1.02 -9.98 7.21
CA PRO A 93 1.01 -8.67 6.60
C PRO A 93 -0.29 -8.43 5.82
N THR A 94 -0.82 -7.23 5.98
CA THR A 94 -2.02 -6.74 5.32
C THR A 94 -1.67 -6.39 3.88
N ARG A 95 -2.49 -6.87 2.96
CA ARG A 95 -2.27 -6.66 1.53
C ARG A 95 -3.55 -6.19 0.85
N CYS A 96 -3.38 -5.61 -0.32
CA CYS A 96 -4.50 -5.25 -1.18
C CYS A 96 -5.09 -6.49 -1.86
N TYR A 97 -6.32 -6.83 -1.49
CA TYR A 97 -7.08 -7.90 -2.14
C TYR A 97 -8.30 -7.31 -2.86
N ASN A 98 -8.90 -8.07 -3.77
CA ASN A 98 -10.11 -7.61 -4.45
C ASN A 98 -11.20 -7.31 -3.40
N ALA A 99 -11.81 -6.13 -3.47
CA ALA A 99 -12.80 -5.68 -2.49
C ALA A 99 -13.96 -6.68 -2.34
N THR A 100 -14.47 -7.25 -3.43
CA THR A 100 -15.56 -8.23 -3.35
C THR A 100 -15.13 -9.52 -2.66
N TRP A 101 -13.87 -9.93 -2.83
CA TRP A 101 -13.33 -11.08 -2.11
C TRP A 101 -13.13 -10.76 -0.62
N VAL A 102 -12.67 -9.54 -0.29
CA VAL A 102 -12.52 -9.08 1.09
C VAL A 102 -13.88 -9.09 1.80
N ASP A 103 -14.93 -8.57 1.16
CA ASP A 103 -16.29 -8.60 1.69
C ASP A 103 -16.77 -10.04 1.94
N GLN A 104 -16.53 -10.96 1.01
CA GLN A 104 -16.85 -12.37 1.20
C GLN A 104 -16.09 -12.99 2.38
N GLN A 105 -14.81 -12.67 2.55
CA GLN A 105 -14.04 -13.13 3.70
C GLN A 105 -14.59 -12.53 4.99
N GLN A 106 -14.80 -11.22 5.05
CA GLN A 106 -15.36 -10.55 6.23
C GLN A 106 -16.70 -11.15 6.61
N HIS A 107 -17.61 -11.35 5.65
CA HIS A 107 -18.90 -12.02 5.89
C HIS A 107 -18.72 -13.46 6.39
N LYS A 108 -17.78 -14.22 5.82
CA LYS A 108 -17.46 -15.58 6.28
C LYS A 108 -17.00 -15.56 7.74
N TRP A 109 -16.13 -14.63 8.12
CA TRP A 109 -15.62 -14.49 9.49
C TRP A 109 -16.67 -13.97 10.46
N SER A 110 -17.50 -13.01 10.07
CA SER A 110 -18.60 -12.48 10.89
C SER A 110 -19.63 -13.56 11.25
N ASN A 111 -19.85 -14.54 10.37
CA ASN A 111 -20.75 -15.67 10.62
C ASN A 111 -20.02 -16.91 11.17
N CYS A 112 -18.72 -16.82 11.44
CA CYS A 112 -17.92 -17.93 11.92
C CYS A 112 -18.07 -18.08 13.44
N HIS A 113 -19.13 -18.75 13.88
CA HIS A 113 -19.36 -19.10 15.28
C HIS A 113 -18.87 -20.53 15.57
N GLY A 114 -17.64 -20.69 16.09
CA GLY A 114 -17.15 -21.96 16.67
C GLY A 114 -15.81 -22.48 16.12
N HIS A 115 -15.49 -23.74 16.45
CA HIS A 115 -14.18 -24.38 16.16
C HIS A 115 -13.90 -24.69 14.67
N ARG A 116 -14.81 -24.33 13.76
CA ARG A 116 -14.69 -24.57 12.31
C ARG A 116 -14.04 -23.40 11.54
N CYS A 117 -13.64 -22.35 12.25
CA CYS A 117 -12.86 -21.23 11.74
C CYS A 117 -11.38 -21.61 11.58
N LEU A 118 -11.11 -22.74 10.90
CA LEU A 118 -9.74 -23.13 10.58
C LEU A 118 -9.23 -22.26 9.42
N TYR A 119 -8.00 -21.78 9.62
CA TYR A 119 -7.10 -20.97 8.79
C TYR A 119 -7.38 -20.90 7.27
N PRO A 120 -6.98 -19.80 6.60
CA PRO A 120 -7.40 -19.50 5.23
C PRO A 120 -7.11 -20.63 4.24
N PRO A 121 -7.98 -20.81 3.22
CA PRO A 121 -7.79 -21.85 2.21
C PRO A 121 -6.45 -21.64 1.49
N LYS A 122 -5.72 -22.74 1.30
CA LYS A 122 -4.51 -22.81 0.48
C LYS A 122 -4.80 -22.40 -0.96
#